data_AF-A0AAE3LQ67-F1
#
_entry.id   AF-A0AAE3LQ67-F1
#
_cell.length_a   1.000
_cell.length_b   1.000
_cell.length_c   1.000
_cell.angle_alpha   90.00
_cell.angle_beta   90.00
_cell.angle_gamma   90.00
#
_symmetry.space_group_name_H-M   'P 1'
#
loop_
_entity.id
_entity.type
_entity.pdbx_description
1 polymer ?
#
loop_
_entity_poly.entity_id
_entity_poly.type
_entity_poly.pdbx_seq_one_letter_code
_entity_poly.pdbx_strand_id
1 'polypeptide(L)'
;MNIAFNIPTYTIDKETFPKPLNGNYDYWVALVAPFLAKSNTIEIHCWNDERGIMEAVTSLPKQAFHIIKEDNLTIFKGSKTPSLSKYLLKNFRDENGNFKWFTVNLIKDQVAIFHSGHWATEFFLPNLLEEEVRFIKSVTPVDTSLIQF
;
A
#
# COMPACT_ATOMS: atom_id res chain seq x y z
N MET A 1 13.99 13.21 6.08
CA MET A 1 12.91 14.08 5.55
C MET A 1 11.61 13.31 5.57
N ASN A 2 10.49 13.88 5.97
CA ASN A 2 9.21 13.18 5.93
C ASN A 2 8.34 13.75 4.83
N ILE A 3 7.59 12.88 4.18
CA ILE A 3 6.64 13.26 3.14
C ILE A 3 5.29 12.63 3.42
N ALA A 4 4.24 13.42 3.22
CA ALA A 4 2.87 12.94 3.07
C ALA A 4 2.29 13.47 1.75
N PHE A 5 1.52 12.65 1.04
CA PHE A 5 0.81 13.09 -0.15
C PHE A 5 -0.47 12.29 -0.37
N ASN A 6 -1.40 12.93 -1.07
CA ASN A 6 -2.64 12.32 -1.54
C ASN A 6 -2.65 12.33 -3.06
N ILE A 7 -2.90 11.16 -3.65
CA ILE A 7 -3.18 11.00 -5.06
C ILE A 7 -4.53 11.67 -5.33
N PRO A 8 -4.69 12.50 -6.37
CA PRO A 8 -5.99 13.06 -6.72
C PRO A 8 -6.96 11.93 -7.04
N THR A 9 -8.17 12.00 -6.49
CA THR A 9 -9.18 10.93 -6.65
C THR A 9 -10.51 11.46 -7.15
N TYR A 10 -11.31 10.56 -7.70
CA TYR A 10 -12.74 10.71 -7.88
C TYR A 10 -13.47 9.53 -7.22
N THR A 11 -14.73 9.74 -6.85
CA THR A 11 -15.65 8.68 -6.42
C THR A 11 -16.77 8.58 -7.43
N ILE A 12 -17.11 7.37 -7.86
CA ILE A 12 -18.31 7.14 -8.66
C ILE A 12 -19.51 7.21 -7.71
N ASP A 13 -20.59 7.87 -8.12
CA ASP A 13 -21.77 8.06 -7.27
C ASP A 13 -22.22 6.74 -6.63
N LYS A 14 -22.34 6.74 -5.29
CA LYS A 14 -22.67 5.61 -4.40
C LYS A 14 -21.56 4.58 -4.15
N GLU A 15 -20.36 4.72 -4.73
CA GLU A 15 -19.18 3.95 -4.32
C GLU A 15 -18.46 4.66 -3.17
N THR A 16 -18.03 3.90 -2.16
CA THR A 16 -17.20 4.39 -1.04
C THR A 16 -15.71 4.35 -1.36
N PHE A 17 -15.35 3.85 -2.55
CA PHE A 17 -13.99 3.54 -2.95
C PHE A 17 -13.42 4.67 -3.82
N PRO A 18 -12.54 5.55 -3.30
CA PRO A 18 -11.90 6.58 -4.10
C PRO A 18 -10.95 5.93 -5.12
N LYS A 19 -11.05 6.39 -6.37
CA LYS A 19 -10.22 5.92 -7.49
C LYS A 19 -9.27 7.03 -7.91
N PRO A 20 -8.01 6.72 -8.25
CA PRO A 20 -7.08 7.69 -8.80
C PRO A 20 -7.67 8.40 -10.02
N LEU A 21 -7.51 9.72 -10.13
CA LEU A 21 -8.09 10.53 -11.21
C LEU A 21 -7.61 10.12 -12.61
N ASN A 22 -6.39 9.61 -12.71
CA ASN A 22 -5.84 9.03 -13.94
C ASN A 22 -6.42 7.64 -14.28
N GLY A 23 -7.34 7.11 -13.47
CA GLY A 23 -8.03 5.84 -13.67
C GLY A 23 -7.17 4.59 -13.46
N ASN A 24 -5.95 4.72 -12.93
CA ASN A 24 -5.05 3.58 -12.75
C ASN A 24 -4.08 3.75 -11.57
N TYR A 25 -3.35 2.68 -11.26
CA TYR A 25 -2.40 2.60 -10.16
C TYR A 25 -0.96 2.42 -10.67
N ASP A 26 -0.60 3.05 -11.78
CA ASP A 26 0.71 2.82 -12.43
C ASP A 26 1.88 3.31 -11.56
N TYR A 27 1.60 4.26 -10.66
CA TYR A 27 2.53 4.73 -9.64
C TYR A 27 2.84 3.69 -8.56
N TRP A 28 1.95 2.71 -8.32
CA TRP A 28 2.05 1.79 -7.18
C TRP A 28 3.36 1.02 -7.18
N VAL A 29 3.67 0.33 -8.27
CA VAL A 29 4.87 -0.52 -8.36
C VAL A 29 6.13 0.32 -8.24
N ALA A 30 6.16 1.48 -8.90
CA ALA A 30 7.28 2.40 -8.86
C ALA A 30 7.54 2.93 -7.44
N LEU A 31 6.48 3.29 -6.72
CA LEU A 31 6.58 3.75 -5.33
C LEU A 31 6.96 2.63 -4.39
N VAL A 32 6.27 1.48 -4.42
CA VAL A 32 6.40 0.45 -3.38
C VAL A 32 7.70 -0.36 -3.51
N ALA A 33 8.19 -0.61 -4.73
CA ALA A 33 9.30 -1.56 -4.94
C ALA A 33 10.61 -1.15 -4.24
N PRO A 34 11.07 0.11 -4.27
CA PRO A 34 12.30 0.52 -3.58
C PRO A 34 12.21 0.35 -2.06
N PHE A 35 11.06 0.66 -1.45
CA PHE A 35 10.87 0.52 0.00
C PHE A 35 10.64 -0.94 0.40
N LEU A 36 9.99 -1.72 -0.44
CA LEU A 36 9.81 -3.16 -0.25
C LEU A 36 11.15 -3.90 -0.29
N ALA A 37 12.12 -3.43 -1.06
CA ALA A 37 13.48 -3.97 -1.05
C ALA A 37 14.17 -3.73 0.31
N LYS A 38 13.88 -2.60 0.96
CA LYS A 38 14.50 -2.17 2.24
C LYS A 38 13.81 -2.75 3.48
N SER A 39 12.54 -3.15 3.38
CA SER A 39 11.78 -3.64 4.51
C SER A 39 12.19 -5.06 4.93
N ASN A 40 11.83 -5.44 6.15
CA ASN A 40 11.91 -6.82 6.63
C ASN A 40 10.54 -7.36 7.08
N THR A 41 9.58 -6.47 7.32
CA THR A 41 8.23 -6.78 7.78
C THR A 41 7.21 -6.06 6.91
N ILE A 42 6.10 -6.72 6.63
CA ILE A 42 4.98 -6.21 5.86
C ILE A 42 3.72 -6.35 6.70
N GLU A 43 2.87 -5.33 6.65
CA GLU A 43 1.58 -5.34 7.30
C GLU A 43 0.50 -4.88 6.31
N ILE A 44 -0.59 -5.63 6.19
CA ILE A 44 -1.69 -5.40 5.26
C ILE A 44 -2.99 -5.33 6.06
N HIS A 45 -3.79 -4.30 5.83
CA HIS A 45 -5.12 -4.17 6.45
C HIS A 45 -6.19 -4.35 5.37
N CYS A 46 -7.18 -5.20 5.66
CA CYS A 46 -8.32 -5.46 4.79
C CYS A 46 -9.62 -5.28 5.58
N TRP A 47 -10.71 -4.94 4.91
CA TRP A 47 -12.03 -4.95 5.56
C TRP A 47 -12.48 -6.39 5.83
N ASN A 48 -13.20 -6.59 6.93
CA ASN A 48 -13.64 -7.91 7.39
C ASN A 48 -14.62 -8.61 6.41
N ASP A 49 -15.29 -7.85 5.56
CA ASP A 49 -16.20 -8.34 4.51
C ASP A 49 -15.48 -8.77 3.22
N GLU A 50 -14.22 -8.36 3.03
CA GLU A 50 -13.38 -8.70 1.86
C GLU A 50 -12.77 -10.12 1.96
N ARG A 51 -13.63 -11.13 2.13
CA ARG A 51 -13.21 -12.53 2.38
C ARG A 51 -12.25 -13.09 1.33
N GLY A 52 -12.50 -12.82 0.05
CA GLY A 52 -11.64 -13.29 -1.03
C GLY A 52 -10.22 -12.72 -0.97
N ILE A 53 -10.07 -11.47 -0.50
CA ILE A 53 -8.75 -10.85 -0.31
C ILE A 53 -8.05 -11.49 0.90
N MET A 54 -8.76 -11.73 2.00
CA MET A 54 -8.22 -12.42 3.18
C MET A 54 -7.76 -13.85 2.87
N GLU A 55 -8.55 -14.62 2.11
CA GLU A 55 -8.19 -15.98 1.65
C GLU A 55 -6.96 -15.95 0.75
N ALA A 56 -6.86 -14.99 -0.17
CA ALA A 56 -5.71 -14.84 -1.05
C ALA A 56 -4.41 -14.49 -0.28
N VAL A 57 -4.50 -13.65 0.76
CA VAL A 57 -3.34 -13.30 1.60
C VAL A 57 -2.91 -14.51 2.45
N THR A 58 -3.85 -15.18 3.12
CA THR A 58 -3.55 -16.31 4.02
C THR A 58 -3.06 -17.56 3.29
N SER A 59 -3.43 -17.74 2.02
CA SER A 59 -2.96 -18.86 1.18
C SER A 59 -1.56 -18.68 0.59
N LEU A 60 -0.87 -17.55 0.86
CA LEU A 60 0.46 -17.32 0.33
C LEU A 60 1.47 -18.37 0.82
N PRO A 61 2.22 -19.02 -0.10
CA PRO A 61 3.15 -20.08 0.28
C PRO A 61 4.25 -19.59 1.22
N LYS A 62 4.49 -20.38 2.28
CA LYS A 62 5.53 -20.13 3.30
C LYS A 62 5.38 -18.80 4.04
N GLN A 63 4.19 -18.23 4.03
CA GLN A 63 3.90 -17.00 4.77
C GLN A 63 3.28 -17.35 6.12
N ALA A 64 3.90 -16.86 7.19
CA ALA A 64 3.31 -16.85 8.51
C ALA A 64 2.89 -15.41 8.83
N PHE A 65 1.62 -15.23 9.17
CA PHE A 65 1.09 -13.96 9.63
C PHE A 65 0.71 -14.05 11.10
N HIS A 66 1.04 -13.00 11.85
CA HIS A 66 0.27 -12.63 13.01
C HIS A 66 -0.98 -11.90 12.52
N ILE A 67 -2.16 -12.45 12.83
CA ILE A 67 -3.45 -11.93 12.38
C ILE A 67 -4.12 -11.26 13.58
N ILE A 68 -4.42 -9.98 13.45
CA ILE A 68 -5.15 -9.20 14.45
C ILE A 68 -6.51 -8.88 13.85
N LYS A 69 -7.58 -9.18 14.59
CA LYS A 69 -8.95 -8.83 14.20
C LYS A 69 -9.40 -7.63 15.01
N GLU A 70 -9.81 -6.58 14.32
CA GLU A 70 -10.48 -5.42 14.87
C GLU A 70 -11.94 -5.40 14.39
N ASP A 71 -12.74 -4.44 14.87
CA ASP A 71 -14.19 -4.40 14.63
C ASP A 71 -14.54 -4.49 13.14
N ASN A 72 -13.86 -3.69 12.30
CA ASN A 72 -14.11 -3.64 10.85
C ASN A 72 -12.93 -4.13 10.00
N LEU A 73 -11.74 -4.28 10.58
CA LEU A 73 -10.51 -4.60 9.84
C LEU A 73 -9.88 -5.89 10.34
N THR A 74 -9.25 -6.61 9.41
CA THR A 74 -8.30 -7.68 9.71
C THR A 74 -6.91 -7.24 9.25
N ILE A 75 -5.95 -7.32 10.18
CA ILE A 75 -4.57 -6.92 9.99
C ILE A 75 -3.70 -8.16 9.89
N PHE A 76 -2.98 -8.29 8.77
CA PHE A 76 -2.01 -9.35 8.52
C PHE A 76 -0.60 -8.79 8.65
N LYS A 77 0.13 -9.17 9.68
CA LYS A 77 1.52 -8.73 9.91
C LYS A 77 2.48 -9.90 9.84
N GLY A 78 3.52 -9.81 9.03
CA GLY A 78 4.47 -10.91 8.88
C GLY A 78 5.80 -10.49 8.27
N SER A 79 6.81 -11.36 8.43
CA SER A 79 8.10 -11.18 7.77
C SER A 79 7.94 -11.16 6.26
N LYS A 80 8.73 -10.32 5.59
CA LYS A 80 8.76 -10.25 4.14
C LYS A 80 9.25 -11.57 3.56
N THR A 81 8.44 -12.16 2.68
CA THR A 81 8.82 -13.32 1.87
C THR A 81 8.80 -12.97 0.37
N PRO A 82 9.46 -13.76 -0.49
CA PRO A 82 9.34 -13.59 -1.93
C PRO A 82 7.89 -13.70 -2.44
N SER A 83 7.09 -14.62 -1.88
CA SER A 83 5.68 -14.81 -2.22
C SER A 83 4.87 -13.53 -1.93
N LEU A 84 5.03 -12.97 -0.73
CA LEU A 84 4.33 -11.75 -0.33
C LEU A 84 4.81 -10.53 -1.13
N SER A 85 6.10 -10.43 -1.40
CA SER A 85 6.64 -9.34 -2.24
C SER A 85 6.07 -9.40 -3.66
N LYS A 86 6.03 -10.59 -4.26
CA LYS A 86 5.43 -10.81 -5.58
C LYS A 86 3.92 -10.50 -5.57
N TYR A 87 3.23 -10.85 -4.48
CA TYR A 87 1.81 -10.55 -4.33
C TYR A 87 1.55 -9.04 -4.30
N LEU A 88 2.31 -8.28 -3.51
CA LEU A 88 2.22 -6.82 -3.46
C LEU A 88 2.49 -6.15 -4.81
N LEU A 89 3.47 -6.64 -5.57
CA LEU A 89 3.88 -6.02 -6.83
C LEU A 89 3.03 -6.42 -8.05
N LYS A 90 2.42 -7.61 -8.03
CA LYS A 90 1.73 -8.17 -9.22
C LYS A 90 0.23 -8.39 -9.05
N ASN A 91 -0.27 -8.46 -7.82
CA ASN A 91 -1.65 -8.86 -7.53
C ASN A 91 -2.39 -7.81 -6.71
N PHE A 92 -2.02 -6.53 -6.86
CA PHE A 92 -2.59 -5.41 -6.09
C PHE A 92 -3.96 -4.94 -6.58
N ARG A 93 -4.41 -5.37 -7.76
CA ARG A 93 -5.75 -5.08 -8.30
C ARG A 93 -6.68 -6.29 -8.19
N ASP A 94 -7.96 -6.05 -7.90
CA ASP A 94 -9.04 -7.04 -7.99
C ASP A 94 -9.49 -7.26 -9.46
N GLU A 95 -10.53 -8.07 -9.65
CA GLU A 95 -11.10 -8.36 -10.97
C GLU A 95 -11.75 -7.14 -11.64
N ASN A 96 -12.14 -6.14 -10.86
CA ASN A 96 -12.72 -4.88 -11.33
C ASN A 96 -11.66 -3.78 -11.53
N GLY A 97 -10.38 -4.09 -11.29
CA GLY A 97 -9.26 -3.15 -11.38
C GLY A 97 -9.08 -2.24 -10.16
N ASN A 98 -9.87 -2.44 -9.09
CA ASN A 98 -9.73 -1.68 -7.84
C ASN A 98 -8.53 -2.17 -7.03
N PHE A 99 -7.96 -1.30 -6.21
CA PHE A 99 -6.88 -1.69 -5.31
C PHE A 99 -7.40 -2.58 -4.18
N LYS A 100 -6.72 -3.68 -3.89
CA LYS A 100 -7.28 -4.70 -2.98
C LYS A 100 -7.26 -4.35 -1.50
N TRP A 101 -6.32 -3.53 -1.05
CA TRP A 101 -6.03 -3.40 0.36
C TRP A 101 -6.37 -2.01 0.85
N PHE A 102 -6.96 -1.93 2.04
CA PHE A 102 -7.20 -0.64 2.65
C PHE A 102 -5.88 0.03 3.04
N THR A 103 -4.95 -0.74 3.62
CA THR A 103 -3.63 -0.23 4.03
C THR A 103 -2.51 -1.23 3.74
N VAL A 104 -1.33 -0.71 3.37
CA VAL A 104 -0.06 -1.44 3.32
C VAL A 104 1.03 -0.66 4.02
N ASN A 105 1.65 -1.28 5.03
CA ASN A 105 2.80 -0.76 5.75
C ASN A 105 4.04 -1.60 5.45
N LEU A 106 5.14 -0.93 5.13
CA LEU A 106 6.47 -1.56 5.03
C LEU A 106 7.33 -1.10 6.20
N ILE A 107 7.90 -2.07 6.89
CA ILE A 107 8.59 -1.86 8.16
C ILE A 107 10.00 -2.42 8.03
N LYS A 108 10.99 -1.65 8.47
CA LYS A 108 12.38 -2.06 8.60
C LYS A 108 12.80 -1.91 10.06
N ASP A 109 13.25 -3.01 10.65
CA ASP A 109 13.77 -3.04 12.03
C ASP A 109 12.79 -2.38 13.04
N GLN A 110 11.50 -2.73 12.93
CA GLN A 110 10.37 -2.20 13.72
C GLN A 110 9.99 -0.74 13.44
N VAL A 111 10.68 -0.05 12.53
CA VAL A 111 10.36 1.32 12.12
C VAL A 111 9.60 1.30 10.79
N ALA A 112 8.46 1.98 10.73
CA ALA A 112 7.73 2.17 9.47
C ALA A 112 8.56 3.04 8.51
N ILE A 113 8.72 2.58 7.27
CA ILE A 113 9.45 3.31 6.21
C ILE A 113 8.55 3.66 5.03
N PHE A 114 7.33 3.12 5.00
CA PHE A 114 6.33 3.35 3.97
C PHE A 114 4.96 3.02 4.54
N HIS A 115 4.01 3.93 4.35
CA HIS A 115 2.60 3.73 4.61
C HIS A 115 1.82 4.12 3.35
N SER A 116 0.88 3.26 2.97
CA SER A 116 -0.11 3.49 1.94
C SER A 116 -1.49 3.22 2.53
N GLY A 117 -2.33 4.23 2.63
CA GLY A 117 -3.69 4.14 3.14
C GLY A 117 -4.74 4.40 2.06
N HIS A 118 -6.01 4.23 2.44
CA HIS A 118 -7.19 4.54 1.62
C HIS A 118 -7.06 4.00 0.18
N TRP A 119 -6.73 2.71 0.05
CA TRP A 119 -6.62 2.03 -1.25
C TRP A 119 -5.55 2.62 -2.18
N ALA A 120 -4.38 2.90 -1.61
CA ALA A 120 -3.24 3.48 -2.31
C ALA A 120 -3.50 4.87 -2.90
N THR A 121 -4.30 5.67 -2.20
CA THR A 121 -4.54 7.08 -2.52
C THR A 121 -3.93 8.03 -1.49
N GLU A 122 -3.57 7.53 -0.31
CA GLU A 122 -2.87 8.28 0.74
C GLU A 122 -1.52 7.64 1.04
N PHE A 123 -0.47 8.46 1.16
CA PHE A 123 0.87 7.97 1.43
C PHE A 123 1.58 8.78 2.51
N PHE A 124 2.31 8.08 3.38
CA PHE A 124 3.23 8.66 4.33
C PHE A 124 4.57 7.91 4.31
N LEU A 125 5.66 8.65 4.10
CA LEU A 125 7.00 8.10 3.99
C LEU A 125 7.96 8.90 4.89
N PRO A 126 8.37 8.33 6.04
CA PRO A 126 9.29 8.99 6.95
C PRO A 126 10.76 8.71 6.59
N ASN A 127 11.66 9.54 7.14
CA ASN A 127 13.11 9.31 7.14
C ASN A 127 13.76 9.16 5.75
N LEU A 128 13.24 9.87 4.75
CA LEU A 128 13.73 9.86 3.38
C LEU A 128 15.01 10.68 3.19
N LEU A 129 15.85 10.19 2.27
CA LEU A 129 16.95 10.92 1.63
C LEU A 129 16.42 11.85 0.54
N GLU A 130 17.18 12.90 0.20
CA GLU A 130 16.79 13.88 -0.82
C GLU A 130 16.58 13.26 -2.21
N GLU A 131 17.39 12.26 -2.57
CA GLU A 131 17.24 11.48 -3.81
C GLU A 131 15.94 10.66 -3.84
N GLU A 132 15.51 10.11 -2.71
CA GLU A 132 14.24 9.37 -2.61
C GLU A 132 13.06 10.33 -2.76
N VAL A 133 13.17 11.54 -2.21
CA VAL A 133 12.15 12.58 -2.40
C VAL A 133 12.03 13.00 -3.85
N ARG A 134 13.17 13.22 -4.53
CA ARG A 134 13.17 13.52 -5.97
C ARG A 134 12.57 12.38 -6.78
N PHE A 135 12.91 11.14 -6.44
CA PHE A 135 12.33 9.96 -7.06
C PHE A 135 10.81 9.89 -6.88
N ILE A 136 10.30 10.03 -5.64
CA ILE A 136 8.87 10.01 -5.34
C ILE A 136 8.13 11.05 -6.19
N LYS A 137 8.62 12.30 -6.19
CA LYS A 137 8.04 13.39 -7.00
C LYS A 137 8.00 13.06 -8.50
N SER A 138 8.96 12.28 -9.00
CA SER A 138 9.03 11.90 -10.42
C SER A 138 8.07 10.77 -10.82
N VAL A 139 7.59 9.98 -9.87
CA VAL A 139 6.70 8.82 -10.13
C VAL A 139 5.28 9.00 -9.62
N THR A 140 5.04 10.01 -8.77
CA THR A 140 3.69 10.39 -8.35
C THR A 140 2.90 11.01 -9.51
N PRO A 141 1.58 10.75 -9.63
CA PRO A 141 0.73 11.37 -10.64
C PRO A 141 0.79 12.89 -10.63
N VAL A 142 0.54 13.49 -11.80
CA VAL A 142 0.35 14.93 -11.94
C VAL A 142 -0.79 15.38 -11.01
N ASP A 143 -0.69 16.61 -10.48
CA ASP A 143 -1.62 17.22 -9.52
C ASP A 143 -1.61 16.60 -8.10
N THR A 144 -0.72 15.65 -7.82
CA THR A 144 -0.49 15.16 -6.45
C THR A 144 0.02 16.28 -5.56
N SER A 145 -0.74 16.61 -4.50
CA SER A 145 -0.29 17.55 -3.48
C SER A 145 0.61 16.84 -2.49
N LEU A 146 1.89 17.27 -2.45
CA LEU A 146 2.92 16.67 -1.62
C LEU A 146 3.40 17.67 -0.56
N ILE A 147 3.30 17.25 0.69
CA ILE A 147 3.74 18.01 1.86
C ILE A 147 5.02 17.39 2.40
N GLN A 148 6.01 18.23 2.67
CA GLN A 148 7.31 17.84 3.23
C GLN A 148 7.48 18.51 4.59
N PHE A 149 7.87 17.74 5.61
CA PHE A 149 8.01 18.21 7.00
C PHE A 149 9.05 17.42 7.81
#